data_AF-A0A968TJS1-F1
#
_entry.id   AF-A0A968TJS1-F1
#
_cell.length_a   1.000
_cell.length_b   1.000
_cell.length_c   1.000
_cell.angle_alpha   90.00
_cell.angle_beta   90.00
_cell.angle_gamma   90.00
#
_symmetry.space_group_name_H-M   'P 1'
#
loop_
_entity.id
_entity.type
_entity.pdbx_description
1 polymer ?
#
loop_
_entity_poly.entity_id
_entity_poly.type
_entity_poly.pdbx_seq_one_letter_code
_entity_poly.pdbx_strand_id
1 'polypeptide(L)' 'MSRENLRELSAEAIKAVIRSPDTKTKLRPGQHKGMVFAFEKPIGQTTLKVIAEIRDQDVWNVTAYEKD' A
#
# COMPACT_ATOMS: atom_id res chain seq x y z
N MET A 1 4.96 -8.70 20.02
CA MET A 1 3.92 -8.39 19.02
C MET A 1 4.05 -9.41 17.90
N SER A 2 3.14 -10.37 17.88
CA SER A 2 3.18 -11.58 17.04
C SER A 2 2.88 -11.23 15.58
N ARG A 3 3.52 -11.92 14.64
CA ARG A 3 3.33 -11.84 13.16
C ARG A 3 1.90 -12.13 12.66
N GLU A 4 0.93 -12.26 13.56
CA GLU A 4 -0.42 -12.75 13.31
C GLU A 4 -1.39 -11.63 12.88
N ASN A 5 -1.09 -10.35 13.14
CA ASN A 5 -1.94 -9.23 12.70
C ASN A 5 -1.82 -8.89 11.20
N LEU A 6 -0.78 -9.40 10.52
CA LEU A 6 -0.55 -9.12 9.09
C LEU A 6 -1.59 -9.76 8.15
N ARG A 7 -2.42 -10.69 8.63
CA ARG A 7 -3.37 -11.44 7.80
C ARG A 7 -4.76 -10.80 7.65
N GLU A 8 -5.07 -9.74 8.38
CA GLU A 8 -6.42 -9.13 8.35
C GLU A 8 -6.44 -7.66 7.91
N LEU A 9 -5.38 -7.17 7.26
CA LEU A 9 -5.54 -6.02 6.40
C LEU A 9 -6.42 -6.44 5.21
N SER A 10 -7.71 -6.14 5.31
CA SER A 10 -8.67 -6.51 4.28
C SER A 10 -8.19 -5.99 2.92
N ALA A 11 -8.33 -6.80 1.88
CA ALA A 11 -7.98 -6.38 0.52
C ALA A 11 -8.69 -5.07 0.13
N GLU A 12 -9.85 -4.79 0.75
CA GLU A 12 -10.59 -3.54 0.60
C GLU A 12 -9.87 -2.34 1.21
N ALA A 13 -9.29 -2.48 2.42
CA ALA A 13 -8.49 -1.43 3.04
C ALA A 13 -7.28 -1.08 2.16
N ILE A 14 -6.54 -2.09 1.69
CA ILE A 14 -5.39 -1.90 0.81
C ILE A 14 -5.79 -1.18 -0.49
N LYS A 15 -6.89 -1.60 -1.12
CA LYS A 15 -7.44 -0.94 -2.31
C LYS A 15 -7.84 0.51 -2.02
N ALA A 16 -8.43 0.79 -0.86
CA ALA A 16 -8.82 2.13 -0.47
C ALA A 16 -7.61 3.06 -0.30
N VAL A 17 -6.50 2.55 0.25
CA VAL A 17 -5.25 3.31 0.38
C VAL A 17 -4.62 3.60 -0.97
N ILE A 18 -4.64 2.65 -1.91
CA ILE A 18 -4.11 2.88 -3.27
C ILE A 18 -4.99 3.87 -4.06
N ARG A 19 -6.32 3.76 -3.94
CA ARG A 19 -7.28 4.59 -4.69
C ARG A 19 -7.38 6.02 -4.17
N SER A 20 -7.30 6.21 -2.86
CA SER A 20 -7.46 7.52 -2.21
C SER A 20 -6.46 7.67 -1.06
N PRO A 21 -5.16 7.74 -1.36
CA PRO A 21 -4.12 7.96 -0.37
C PRO A 21 -4.17 9.38 0.18
N ASP A 22 -3.84 9.55 1.46
CA ASP A 22 -3.51 10.87 1.99
C ASP A 22 -2.13 11.31 1.52
N THR A 23 -1.18 10.37 1.52
CA THR A 23 0.17 10.61 1.02
C THR A 23 0.54 9.61 -0.07
N LYS A 24 1.06 10.11 -1.19
CA LYS A 24 1.60 9.31 -2.29
C LYS A 24 3.03 9.73 -2.58
N THR A 25 3.96 8.81 -2.39
CA THR A 25 5.39 9.04 -2.61
C THR A 25 5.91 8.12 -3.71
N LYS A 26 6.51 8.71 -4.73
CA LYS A 26 7.17 7.97 -5.82
C LYS A 26 8.51 7.43 -5.32
N LEU A 27 8.73 6.12 -5.45
CA LEU A 27 9.96 5.47 -4.95
C LEU A 27 10.96 5.16 -6.07
N ARG A 28 10.65 4.19 -6.93
CA ARG A 28 11.56 3.68 -7.97
C ARG A 28 10.82 3.00 -9.12
N PRO A 29 11.39 2.93 -10.34
CA PRO A 29 10.81 2.14 -11.43
C PRO A 29 10.63 0.69 -10.97
N GLY A 30 9.51 0.10 -11.36
CA GLY A 30 9.18 -1.28 -11.04
C GLY A 30 9.69 -2.26 -12.09
N GLN A 31 9.55 -3.55 -11.79
CA GLN A 31 10.05 -4.62 -12.66
C GLN A 31 9.12 -4.87 -13.87
N HIS A 32 7.85 -4.46 -13.78
CA HIS A 32 6.81 -4.69 -14.78
C HIS A 32 6.62 -3.48 -15.70
N LYS A 33 7.65 -2.65 -15.83
CA LYS A 33 7.62 -1.35 -16.53
C LYS A 33 6.62 -0.36 -15.89
N GLY A 34 6.20 -0.60 -14.65
CA GLY A 34 5.41 0.33 -13.86
C GLY A 34 6.28 1.22 -12.99
N MET A 35 5.63 1.98 -12.11
CA MET A 35 6.29 2.82 -11.10
C MET A 35 5.88 2.38 -9.70
N VAL A 36 6.86 2.16 -8.83
CA VAL A 36 6.60 1.82 -7.43
C VAL A 36 6.31 3.09 -6.64
N PHE A 37 5.17 3.08 -5.94
CA PHE A 37 4.74 4.13 -5.04
C PHE A 37 4.57 3.57 -3.62
N ALA A 38 4.85 4.42 -2.64
CA ALA A 38 4.35 4.26 -1.29
C ALA A 38 3.10 5.12 -1.12
N PHE A 39 2.05 4.51 -0.56
CA PHE A 39 0.78 5.11 -0.23
C PHE A 39 0.61 5.02 1.28
N GLU A 40 0.24 6.10 1.93
CA GLU A 40 -0.04 6.11 3.37
C GLU A 40 -1.45 6.66 3.59
N LYS A 41 -2.19 6.03 4.49
CA LYS A 41 -3.53 6.46 4.89
C LYS A 41 -3.84 6.03 6.34
N PRO A 42 -4.31 6.94 7.21
CA PRO A 42 -4.78 6.58 8.54
C PRO A 42 -6.08 5.78 8.47
N ILE A 43 -6.16 4.69 9.23
CA ILE A 43 -7.34 3.85 9.39
C ILE A 43 -7.56 3.65 10.90
N GLY A 44 -8.48 4.43 11.47
CA GLY A 44 -8.69 4.45 12.92
C GLY A 44 -7.48 5.03 13.65
N GLN A 45 -6.85 4.23 14.51
CA GLN A 45 -5.68 4.62 15.30
C GLN A 45 -4.33 4.23 14.66
N THR A 46 -4.34 3.51 13.52
CA THR A 46 -3.12 3.07 12.83
C THR A 46 -2.95 3.79 11.50
N THR A 47 -1.72 3.95 11.03
CA THR A 47 -1.46 4.38 9.65
C THR A 47 -1.13 3.18 8.81
N LEU A 48 -1.94 2.92 7.77
CA LEU A 48 -1.64 1.87 6.82
C LEU A 48 -0.70 2.39 5.75
N LYS A 49 0.44 1.72 5.59
CA LYS A 49 1.38 1.95 4.49
C LYS A 49 1.31 0.83 3.48
N VAL A 50 1.07 1.19 2.22
CA VAL A 50 1.00 0.26 1.10
C VAL A 50 2.07 0.64 0.09
N ILE A 51 2.92 -0.30 -0.28
CA ILE A 51 3.86 -0.17 -1.39
C ILE A 51 3.31 -0.99 -2.54
N ALA A 52 3.11 -0.37 -3.70
CA ALA A 52 2.63 -1.06 -4.89
C ALA A 52 3.29 -0.49 -6.16
N GLU A 53 3.52 -1.36 -7.14
CA GLU A 53 3.87 -0.98 -8.50
C GLU A 53 2.60 -0.71 -9.29
N ILE A 54 2.47 0.48 -9.87
CA ILE A 54 1.34 0.88 -10.70
C ILE A 54 1.81 1.08 -12.14
N ARG A 55 1.10 0.49 -13.10
CA ARG A 55 1.21 0.81 -14.52
C ARG A 55 -0.19 0.89 -15.09
N ASP A 56 -0.54 2.04 -15.67
CA ASP A 56 -1.89 2.28 -16.20
C ASP A 56 -2.97 1.97 -15.14
N GLN A 57 -3.75 0.91 -15.33
CA GLN A 57 -4.80 0.46 -14.39
C GLN A 57 -4.39 -0.79 -13.58
N ASP A 58 -3.23 -1.37 -13.88
CA ASP A 58 -2.76 -2.60 -13.26
C ASP A 58 -1.87 -2.30 -12.05
N VAL A 59 -1.94 -3.21 -11.07
CA VAL A 59 -1.25 -3.10 -9.78
C VAL A 59 -0.49 -4.40 -9.51
N TRP A 60 0.81 -4.29 -9.25
CA TRP A 60 1.68 -5.42 -8.89
C TRP A 60 2.41 -5.18 -7.57
N ASN A 61 2.95 -6.27 -7.00
CA ASN A 61 3.86 -6.24 -5.83
C ASN A 61 3.31 -5.43 -4.66
N VAL A 62 2.06 -5.70 -4.27
CA VAL A 62 1.40 -5.00 -3.18
C VAL A 62 1.90 -5.54 -1.84
N THR A 63 2.64 -4.72 -1.12
CA THR A 63 3.06 -4.98 0.26
C THR A 63 2.41 -3.96 1.16
N ALA A 64 1.63 -4.42 2.14
CA ALA A 64 0.99 -3.56 3.12
C ALA A 64 1.52 -3.88 4.53
N TYR A 65 1.72 -2.84 5.33
CA TYR A 65 2.08 -2.97 6.75
C TYR A 65 1.58 -1.76 7.52
N GLU A 66 1.30 -1.98 8.80
CA GLU A 66 0.95 -0.94 9.76
C GLU A 66 2.20 -0.13 10.12
N LYS A 67 2.02 1.18 10.31
CA LYS A 67 3.03 2.13 10.73
C LYS A 67 2.53 2.78 12.02
N ASP A 68 3.16 2.40 13.13
CA ASP A 68 3.07 3.04 14.45
C ASP A 68 3.67 4.46 14.44
#